data_AF-A0A350LM51-F1
#
_entry.id   AF-A0A350LM51-F1
#
_cell.length_a   1.000
_cell.length_b   1.000
_cell.length_c   1.000
_cell.angle_alpha   90.00
_cell.angle_beta   90.00
_cell.angle_gamma   90.00
#
_symmetry.space_group_name_H-M   'P 1'
#
loop_
_entity.id
_entity.type
_entity.pdbx_description
1 polymer ?
#
loop_
_entity_poly.entity_id
_entity_poly.type
_entity_poly.pdbx_seq_one_letter_code
_entity_poly.pdbx_strand_id
1 'polypeptide(L)'
;MDTFSGTPGCLLPTFTNMTLLSQIMAITVDTIKTKPERMLEDANGNFCTVTELANTIVRKDGVSFRYAHEIVANVVGYMDQHKKKANEIDAATVNAIALEHFGKATGLTDEDVKDALDPRRVALLKKALGGPAPEEVTRQLDLIEKTIDADDAFLDDLTASQKAAKDALEKAVNDFIA
;
A
#
# COMPACT_ATOMS: atom_id res chain seq x y z
N MET A 1 -45.78 21.10 -19.89
CA MET A 1 -44.82 21.87 -19.08
C MET A 1 -44.18 20.80 -18.23
N ASP A 2 -43.24 20.10 -18.84
CA ASP A 2 -42.77 18.78 -18.40
C ASP A 2 -41.32 18.96 -17.98
N THR A 3 -41.08 19.18 -16.69
CA THR A 3 -39.77 19.56 -16.16
C THR A 3 -38.97 18.40 -15.57
N PHE A 4 -39.22 17.15 -15.98
CA PHE A 4 -38.38 15.99 -15.65
C PHE A 4 -38.29 15.00 -16.84
N SER A 5 -37.55 15.36 -17.89
CA SER A 5 -37.28 14.49 -19.05
C SER A 5 -35.78 14.23 -19.23
N GLY A 6 -35.04 13.95 -18.15
CA GLY A 6 -33.58 14.08 -18.16
C GLY A 6 -32.78 13.12 -17.28
N THR A 7 -33.32 12.00 -16.81
CA THR A 7 -32.44 10.95 -16.28
C THR A 7 -31.75 10.29 -17.48
N PRO A 8 -30.41 10.37 -17.62
CA PRO A 8 -29.72 9.67 -18.70
C PRO A 8 -30.07 8.19 -18.59
N GLY A 9 -30.60 7.57 -19.66
CA GLY A 9 -31.04 6.16 -19.63
C GLY A 9 -29.96 5.14 -19.22
N CYS A 10 -28.71 5.60 -19.08
CA CYS A 10 -27.59 4.82 -18.58
C CYS A 10 -27.39 4.85 -17.05
N LEU A 11 -28.01 5.77 -16.29
CA LEU A 11 -27.69 5.97 -14.87
C LEU A 11 -28.01 4.76 -14.00
N LEU A 12 -29.22 4.20 -14.11
CA LEU A 12 -29.62 3.00 -13.37
C LEU A 12 -28.76 1.77 -13.75
N PRO A 13 -28.53 1.46 -15.05
CA PRO A 13 -27.56 0.45 -15.46
C PRO A 13 -26.15 0.66 -14.88
N THR A 14 -25.68 1.91 -14.79
CA THR A 14 -24.36 2.22 -14.21
C THR A 14 -24.29 1.82 -12.74
N PHE A 15 -25.30 2.18 -11.92
CA PHE A 15 -25.33 1.77 -10.51
C PHE A 15 -25.39 0.26 -10.34
N THR A 16 -26.20 -0.44 -11.15
CA THR A 16 -26.25 -1.91 -11.13
C THR A 16 -24.87 -2.52 -11.43
N ASN A 17 -24.19 -2.02 -12.46
CA ASN A 17 -22.86 -2.50 -12.81
C ASN A 17 -21.83 -2.21 -11.71
N MET A 18 -21.88 -1.04 -11.08
CA MET A 18 -20.99 -0.70 -9.96
C MET A 18 -21.19 -1.65 -8.78
N THR A 19 -22.43 -1.92 -8.38
CA THR A 19 -22.73 -2.88 -7.31
C THR A 19 -22.19 -4.28 -7.64
N LEU A 20 -22.41 -4.74 -8.88
CA LEU A 20 -21.92 -6.05 -9.32
C LEU A 20 -20.38 -6.11 -9.30
N LEU A 21 -19.70 -5.07 -9.79
CA LEU A 21 -18.24 -5.01 -9.79
C LEU A 21 -17.67 -4.98 -8.36
N SER A 22 -18.30 -4.24 -7.44
CA SER A 22 -17.91 -4.23 -6.03
C SER A 22 -18.06 -5.61 -5.38
N GLN A 23 -19.14 -6.34 -5.67
CA GLN A 23 -19.35 -7.71 -5.18
C GLN A 23 -18.29 -8.68 -5.71
N ILE A 24 -17.98 -8.61 -7.01
CA ILE A 24 -16.93 -9.46 -7.61
C ILE A 24 -15.56 -9.12 -7.02
N MET A 25 -15.28 -7.83 -6.80
CA MET A 25 -14.03 -7.40 -6.16
C MET A 25 -13.93 -7.92 -4.73
N ALA A 26 -15.00 -7.84 -3.94
CA ALA A 26 -15.02 -8.37 -2.57
C ALA A 26 -14.69 -9.88 -2.55
N ILE A 27 -15.32 -10.67 -3.43
CA ILE A 27 -15.03 -12.11 -3.57
C ILE A 27 -13.59 -12.33 -4.01
N THR A 28 -13.08 -11.52 -4.94
CA THR A 28 -11.71 -11.65 -5.45
C THR A 28 -10.68 -11.40 -4.36
N VAL A 29 -10.87 -10.35 -3.56
CA VAL A 29 -9.99 -10.02 -2.43
C VAL A 29 -10.08 -11.09 -1.33
N ASP A 30 -11.28 -11.57 -1.01
CA ASP A 30 -11.50 -12.63 0.00
C ASP A 30 -10.85 -13.96 -0.39
N THR A 31 -10.84 -14.29 -1.69
CA THR A 31 -10.34 -15.58 -2.19
C THR A 31 -8.89 -15.58 -2.66
N ILE A 32 -8.20 -14.43 -2.59
CA ILE A 32 -6.81 -14.33 -3.04
C ILE A 32 -5.90 -15.23 -2.20
N LYS A 33 -5.06 -16.02 -2.87
CA LYS A 33 -4.03 -16.85 -2.21
C LYS A 33 -2.67 -16.19 -2.37
N THR A 34 -2.11 -15.73 -1.25
CA THR A 34 -0.74 -15.21 -1.23
C THR A 34 0.27 -16.36 -1.26
N LYS A 35 1.48 -16.08 -1.77
CA LYS A 35 2.62 -17.02 -1.77
C LYS A 35 3.77 -16.37 -0.99
N PRO A 36 3.73 -16.37 0.36
CA PRO A 36 4.64 -15.58 1.19
C PRO A 36 6.12 -15.84 0.91
N GLU A 37 6.48 -17.09 0.66
CA GLU A 37 7.85 -17.52 0.36
C GLU A 37 8.33 -16.89 -0.94
N ARG A 38 7.48 -16.91 -1.98
CA ARG A 38 7.80 -16.31 -3.27
C ARG A 38 7.87 -14.79 -3.18
N MET A 39 6.93 -14.16 -2.47
CA MET A 39 6.95 -12.71 -2.25
C MET A 39 8.24 -12.27 -1.55
N LEU A 40 8.69 -13.03 -0.55
CA LEU A 40 9.94 -12.76 0.15
C LEU A 40 11.16 -13.04 -0.73
N GLU A 41 11.18 -14.13 -1.49
CA GLU A 41 12.24 -14.44 -2.45
C GLU A 41 12.41 -13.30 -3.47
N ASP A 42 11.31 -12.83 -4.03
CA ASP A 42 11.31 -11.74 -5.00
C ASP A 42 11.79 -10.43 -4.34
N ALA A 43 11.32 -10.11 -3.13
CA ALA A 43 11.75 -8.90 -2.39
C ALA A 43 13.23 -8.93 -1.96
N ASN A 44 13.77 -10.10 -1.63
CA ASN A 44 15.21 -10.28 -1.36
C ASN A 44 16.04 -10.14 -2.64
N GLY A 45 15.50 -10.61 -3.77
CA GLY A 45 16.23 -10.65 -5.03
C GLY A 45 16.20 -9.32 -5.79
N ASN A 46 15.12 -8.57 -5.67
CA ASN A 46 14.93 -7.30 -6.37
C ASN A 46 15.51 -6.13 -5.58
N PHE A 47 15.60 -4.97 -6.23
CA PHE A 47 16.21 -3.78 -5.64
C PHE A 47 15.23 -2.93 -4.80
N CYS A 48 14.14 -3.49 -4.25
CA CYS A 48 13.13 -2.70 -3.53
C CYS A 48 13.65 -2.07 -2.22
N THR A 49 14.71 -2.63 -1.63
CA THR A 49 15.31 -2.20 -0.36
C THR A 49 16.45 -1.20 -0.51
N VAL A 50 16.93 -0.92 -1.74
CA VAL A 50 18.15 -0.11 -1.94
C VAL A 50 18.02 1.35 -1.49
N THR A 51 16.80 1.87 -1.40
CA THR A 51 16.55 3.18 -0.78
C THR A 51 16.98 3.18 0.69
N GLU A 52 16.81 2.07 1.41
CA GLU A 52 17.28 1.96 2.79
C GLU A 52 18.81 1.80 2.87
N LEU A 53 19.44 1.18 1.89
CA LEU A 53 20.90 1.20 1.75
C LEU A 53 21.42 2.64 1.62
N ALA A 54 20.78 3.47 0.77
CA ALA A 54 21.14 4.88 0.64
C ALA A 54 20.94 5.65 1.96
N ASN A 55 19.81 5.44 2.64
CA ASN A 55 19.57 6.03 3.96
C ASN A 55 20.63 5.61 5.00
N THR A 56 21.10 4.37 4.93
CA THR A 56 22.14 3.84 5.82
C THR A 56 23.48 4.55 5.58
N ILE A 57 23.86 4.77 4.32
CA ILE A 57 25.04 5.57 3.96
C ILE A 57 24.91 6.99 4.50
N VAL A 58 23.75 7.64 4.34
CA VAL A 58 23.51 9.00 4.90
C VAL A 58 23.75 9.03 6.41
N ARG A 59 23.17 8.07 7.15
CA ARG A 59 23.29 8.00 8.62
C ARG A 59 24.71 7.68 9.09
N LYS A 60 25.42 6.80 8.40
CA LYS A 60 26.76 6.33 8.78
C LYS A 60 27.86 7.32 8.39
N ASP A 61 27.78 7.86 7.19
CA ASP A 61 28.87 8.64 6.60
C ASP A 61 28.61 10.16 6.64
N GLY A 62 27.41 10.58 7.06
CA GLY A 62 27.06 12.01 7.19
C GLY A 62 27.01 12.75 5.85
N VAL A 63 26.76 12.03 4.76
CA VAL A 63 26.70 12.58 3.39
C VAL A 63 25.28 12.99 3.01
N SER A 64 25.15 13.87 2.01
CA SER A 64 23.83 14.23 1.47
C SER A 64 23.12 13.01 0.86
N PHE A 65 21.78 12.99 0.92
CA PHE A 65 21.01 11.91 0.30
C PHE A 65 21.27 11.76 -1.20
N ARG A 66 21.44 12.88 -1.92
CA ARG A 66 21.79 12.83 -3.36
C ARG A 66 23.07 12.04 -3.60
N TYR A 67 24.10 12.29 -2.79
CA TYR A 67 25.38 11.58 -2.89
C TYR A 67 25.22 10.08 -2.60
N ALA A 68 24.52 9.73 -1.51
CA ALA A 68 24.26 8.32 -1.18
C ALA A 68 23.42 7.61 -2.26
N HIS A 69 22.41 8.30 -2.79
CA HIS A 69 21.56 7.80 -3.87
C HIS A 69 22.36 7.56 -5.16
N GLU A 70 23.29 8.45 -5.52
CA GLU A 70 24.16 8.26 -6.69
C GLU A 70 25.09 7.05 -6.51
N ILE A 71 25.68 6.82 -5.32
CA ILE A 71 26.45 5.60 -5.05
C ILE A 71 25.56 4.37 -5.28
N VAL A 72 24.39 4.32 -4.65
CA VAL A 72 23.48 3.17 -4.73
C VAL A 72 22.96 2.95 -6.14
N ALA A 73 22.70 4.00 -6.92
CA ALA A 73 22.30 3.89 -8.31
C ALA A 73 23.38 3.19 -9.16
N ASN A 74 24.66 3.53 -8.94
CA ASN A 74 25.77 2.86 -9.62
C ASN A 74 25.94 1.40 -9.13
N VAL A 75 25.72 1.13 -7.84
CA VAL A 75 25.66 -0.25 -7.31
C VAL A 75 24.59 -1.07 -8.03
N VAL A 76 23.36 -0.56 -8.11
CA VAL A 76 22.26 -1.25 -8.80
C VAL A 76 22.58 -1.46 -10.28
N GLY A 77 23.14 -0.44 -10.95
CA GLY A 77 23.57 -0.55 -12.35
C GLY A 77 24.62 -1.63 -12.55
N TYR A 78 25.62 -1.72 -11.67
CA TYR A 78 26.62 -2.78 -11.67
C TYR A 78 25.98 -4.16 -11.47
N MET A 79 25.10 -4.31 -10.48
CA MET A 79 24.44 -5.59 -10.20
C MET A 79 23.59 -6.07 -11.39
N ASP A 80 22.81 -5.19 -12.03
CA ASP A 80 21.99 -5.55 -13.19
C ASP A 80 22.82 -5.94 -14.43
N GLN A 81 23.91 -5.21 -14.69
CA GLN A 81 24.85 -5.54 -15.76
C GLN A 81 25.48 -6.93 -15.56
N HIS A 82 25.77 -7.29 -14.31
CA HIS A 82 26.38 -8.58 -13.94
C HIS A 82 25.35 -9.67 -13.61
N LYS A 83 24.05 -9.40 -13.81
CA LYS A 83 22.95 -10.34 -13.54
C LYS A 83 22.94 -10.87 -12.11
N LYS A 84 23.29 -10.01 -11.16
CA LYS A 84 23.25 -10.27 -9.72
C LYS A 84 22.00 -9.65 -9.07
N LYS A 85 21.58 -10.23 -7.96
CA LYS A 85 20.44 -9.82 -7.14
C LYS A 85 20.84 -8.83 -6.05
N ALA A 86 19.85 -8.16 -5.46
CA ALA A 86 20.10 -7.21 -4.37
C ALA A 86 20.74 -7.88 -3.14
N ASN A 87 20.30 -9.07 -2.75
CA ASN A 87 20.88 -9.83 -1.65
C ASN A 87 22.31 -10.35 -1.89
N GLU A 88 22.90 -10.09 -3.07
CA GLU A 88 24.30 -10.38 -3.39
C GLU A 88 25.19 -9.14 -3.28
N ILE A 89 24.65 -7.99 -2.87
CA ILE A 89 25.43 -6.78 -2.59
C ILE A 89 26.12 -6.94 -1.24
N ASP A 90 27.44 -6.71 -1.21
CA ASP A 90 28.27 -6.66 -0.01
C ASP A 90 28.94 -5.28 0.14
N ALA A 91 29.57 -5.03 1.29
CA ALA A 91 30.24 -3.75 1.53
C ALA A 91 31.43 -3.54 0.59
N ALA A 92 32.08 -4.62 0.15
CA ALA A 92 33.16 -4.57 -0.82
C ALA A 92 32.69 -3.99 -2.18
N THR A 93 31.54 -4.46 -2.68
CA THR A 93 30.93 -3.98 -3.92
C THR A 93 30.54 -2.52 -3.80
N VAL A 94 29.89 -2.14 -2.69
CA VAL A 94 29.53 -0.73 -2.44
C VAL A 94 30.78 0.16 -2.39
N ASN A 95 31.82 -0.28 -1.70
CA ASN A 95 33.05 0.50 -1.53
C ASN A 95 33.86 0.61 -2.81
N ALA A 96 33.92 -0.44 -3.64
CA ALA A 96 34.59 -0.38 -4.94
C ALA A 96 33.97 0.72 -5.82
N ILE A 97 32.64 0.76 -5.89
CA ILE A 97 31.88 1.73 -6.69
C ILE A 97 31.97 3.13 -6.08
N ALA A 98 31.89 3.25 -4.76
CA ALA A 98 32.06 4.54 -4.08
C ALA A 98 33.45 5.14 -4.30
N LEU A 99 34.50 4.30 -4.28
CA LEU A 99 35.87 4.74 -4.59
C LEU A 99 36.03 5.14 -6.05
N GLU A 100 35.53 4.34 -6.99
CA GLU A 100 35.68 4.59 -8.43
C GLU A 100 35.01 5.90 -8.85
N HIS A 101 33.78 6.14 -8.42
CA HIS A 101 32.98 7.27 -8.91
C HIS A 101 33.06 8.51 -8.03
N PHE A 102 33.43 8.36 -6.75
CA PHE A 102 33.38 9.46 -5.77
C PHE A 102 34.67 9.64 -4.97
N GLY A 103 35.69 8.80 -5.19
CA GLY A 103 37.01 8.93 -4.58
C GLY A 103 37.06 8.65 -3.07
N LYS A 104 35.99 8.12 -2.48
CA LYS A 104 35.90 7.83 -1.05
C LYS A 104 35.06 6.57 -0.78
N ALA A 105 35.61 5.66 0.02
CA ALA A 105 34.88 4.49 0.50
C ALA A 105 33.83 4.88 1.56
N THR A 106 32.77 4.08 1.66
CA THR A 106 31.76 4.21 2.71
C THR A 106 32.26 3.58 4.02
N GLY A 107 31.67 3.99 5.14
CA GLY A 107 31.91 3.37 6.45
C GLY A 107 31.06 2.11 6.71
N LEU A 108 30.40 1.57 5.68
CA LEU A 108 29.52 0.41 5.84
C LEU A 108 30.29 -0.88 6.12
N THR A 109 29.76 -1.67 7.04
CA THR A 109 30.13 -3.08 7.23
C THR A 109 29.23 -3.99 6.40
N ASP A 110 29.61 -5.25 6.19
CA ASP A 110 28.74 -6.23 5.52
C ASP A 110 27.42 -6.43 6.28
N GLU A 111 27.45 -6.36 7.61
CA GLU A 111 26.23 -6.44 8.42
C GLU A 111 25.33 -5.23 8.20
N ASP A 112 25.89 -4.02 8.05
CA ASP A 112 25.09 -2.83 7.73
C ASP A 112 24.41 -2.96 6.36
N VAL A 113 25.12 -3.51 5.36
CA VAL A 113 24.57 -3.73 4.00
C VAL A 113 23.47 -4.79 4.05
N LYS A 114 23.73 -5.92 4.71
CA LYS A 114 22.76 -7.00 4.87
C LYS A 114 21.50 -6.55 5.60
N ASP A 115 21.65 -5.79 6.69
CA ASP A 115 20.53 -5.21 7.44
C ASP A 115 19.71 -4.23 6.59
N ALA A 116 20.39 -3.40 5.79
CA ALA A 116 19.72 -2.44 4.93
C ALA A 116 18.99 -3.09 3.75
N LEU A 117 19.41 -4.29 3.35
CA LEU A 117 18.84 -5.02 2.22
C LEU A 117 17.86 -6.12 2.63
N ASP A 118 17.70 -6.43 3.92
CA ASP A 118 16.67 -7.34 4.42
C ASP A 118 15.27 -6.69 4.33
N PRO A 119 14.39 -7.15 3.41
CA PRO A 119 13.08 -6.55 3.21
C PRO A 119 12.16 -6.67 4.44
N ARG A 120 12.32 -7.71 5.27
CA ARG A 120 11.54 -7.85 6.51
C ARG A 120 11.95 -6.76 7.49
N ARG A 121 13.25 -6.59 7.69
CA ARG A 121 13.79 -5.55 8.56
C ARG A 121 13.40 -4.16 8.08
N VAL A 122 13.54 -3.88 6.79
CA VAL A 122 13.14 -2.59 6.20
C VAL A 122 11.66 -2.32 6.47
N ALA A 123 10.76 -3.28 6.23
CA ALA A 123 9.33 -3.11 6.50
C ALA A 123 9.05 -2.80 7.99
N LEU A 124 9.69 -3.53 8.91
CA LEU A 124 9.53 -3.34 10.36
C LEU A 124 10.03 -1.98 10.87
N LEU A 125 11.02 -1.37 10.19
CA LEU A 125 11.58 -0.07 10.57
C LEU A 125 10.70 1.12 10.16
N LYS A 126 9.78 0.95 9.21
CA LYS A 126 8.91 2.03 8.72
C LYS A 126 7.69 2.23 9.62
N LYS A 127 7.96 2.78 10.81
CA LYS A 127 7.00 3.03 11.89
C LYS A 127 6.26 4.39 11.80
N ALA A 128 6.59 5.20 10.80
CA ALA A 128 5.91 6.47 10.57
C ALA A 128 4.44 6.23 10.21
N LEU A 129 3.59 7.24 10.44
CA LEU A 129 2.17 7.22 10.04
C LEU A 129 2.04 6.80 8.56
N GLY A 130 1.18 5.83 8.27
CA GLY A 130 1.04 5.26 6.92
C GLY A 130 2.04 4.16 6.57
N GLY A 131 2.97 3.81 7.47
CA GLY A 131 4.03 2.84 7.23
C GLY A 131 3.61 1.37 7.36
N PRO A 132 4.38 0.43 6.78
CA PRO A 132 4.12 -1.01 6.81
C PRO A 132 4.49 -1.72 8.11
N ALA A 133 5.03 -1.02 9.13
CA ALA A 133 5.36 -1.65 10.39
C ALA A 133 4.10 -2.20 11.10
N PRO A 134 4.15 -3.39 11.73
CA PRO A 134 2.97 -4.02 12.33
C PRO A 134 2.19 -3.13 13.29
N GLU A 135 2.89 -2.37 14.13
CA GLU A 135 2.27 -1.43 15.07
C GLU A 135 1.43 -0.34 14.38
N GLU A 136 1.90 0.16 13.22
CA GLU A 136 1.17 1.18 12.45
C GLU A 136 0.07 0.55 11.60
N VAL A 137 0.28 -0.63 11.04
CA VAL A 137 -0.75 -1.37 10.30
C VAL A 137 -1.92 -1.72 11.22
N THR A 138 -1.66 -2.21 12.44
CA THR A 138 -2.70 -2.46 13.45
C THR A 138 -3.45 -1.18 13.79
N ARG A 139 -2.76 -0.06 14.03
CA ARG A 139 -3.40 1.23 14.30
C ARG A 139 -4.32 1.68 13.15
N GLN A 140 -3.94 1.42 11.89
CA GLN A 140 -4.79 1.73 10.74
C GLN A 140 -6.00 0.81 10.64
N LEU A 141 -5.83 -0.49 10.88
CA LEU A 141 -6.94 -1.45 10.91
C LEU A 141 -7.97 -1.05 11.96
N ASP A 142 -7.55 -0.71 13.18
CA ASP A 142 -8.45 -0.24 14.24
C ASP A 142 -9.24 1.02 13.84
N LEU A 143 -8.64 1.90 13.03
CA LEU A 143 -9.30 3.11 12.53
C LEU A 143 -10.33 2.78 11.44
N ILE A 144 -9.99 1.85 10.56
CA ILE A 144 -10.87 1.39 9.47
C ILE A 144 -12.07 0.64 10.06
N GLU A 145 -11.85 -0.25 11.03
CA GLU A 145 -12.92 -0.97 11.72
C GLU A 145 -13.92 0.00 12.36
N LYS A 146 -13.45 1.02 13.07
CA LYS A 146 -14.33 2.06 13.63
C LYS A 146 -15.11 2.84 12.58
N THR A 147 -14.54 3.02 11.40
CA THR A 147 -15.21 3.70 10.29
C THR A 147 -16.31 2.82 9.72
N ILE A 148 -16.01 1.53 9.53
CA ILE A 148 -16.99 0.52 9.09
C ILE A 148 -18.15 0.43 10.09
N ASP A 149 -17.86 0.35 11.40
CA ASP A 149 -18.90 0.32 12.44
C ASP A 149 -19.82 1.55 12.40
N ALA A 150 -19.24 2.74 12.14
CA ALA A 150 -20.00 3.98 12.02
C ALA A 150 -20.86 4.02 10.76
N ASP A 151 -20.33 3.54 9.63
CA ASP A 151 -21.04 3.46 8.36
C ASP A 151 -22.21 2.46 8.46
N ASP A 152 -22.00 1.30 9.08
CA ASP A 152 -23.05 0.29 9.31
C ASP A 152 -24.18 0.86 10.18
N ALA A 153 -23.83 1.51 11.30
CA ALA A 153 -24.82 2.15 12.18
C ALA A 153 -25.62 3.26 11.45
N PHE A 154 -24.95 4.04 10.60
CA PHE A 154 -25.61 5.06 9.79
C PHE A 154 -26.57 4.44 8.75
N LEU A 155 -26.17 3.35 8.09
CA LEU A 155 -27.00 2.64 7.11
C LEU A 155 -28.24 1.99 7.75
N ASP A 156 -28.08 1.41 8.94
CA ASP A 156 -29.18 0.83 9.70
C ASP A 156 -30.24 1.86 10.07
N ASP A 157 -29.83 3.02 10.59
CA ASP A 157 -30.73 4.12 10.95
C ASP A 157 -31.47 4.68 9.73
N LEU A 158 -30.75 4.88 8.63
CA LEU A 158 -31.34 5.35 7.38
C LEU A 158 -32.37 4.36 6.83
N THR A 159 -32.04 3.07 6.83
CA THR A 159 -32.94 2.01 6.33
C THR A 159 -34.19 1.88 7.20
N ALA A 160 -34.04 1.97 8.53
CA ALA A 160 -35.16 1.96 9.47
C ALA A 160 -36.10 3.17 9.23
N SER A 161 -35.53 4.36 9.05
CA SER A 161 -36.27 5.59 8.77
C SER A 161 -37.04 5.51 7.45
N GLN A 162 -36.41 5.00 6.38
CA GLN A 162 -37.07 4.80 5.09
C GLN A 162 -38.23 3.80 5.17
N LYS A 163 -38.03 2.69 5.89
CA LYS A 163 -39.09 1.69 6.10
C LYS A 163 -40.26 2.29 6.86
N ALA A 164 -40.02 3.00 7.96
CA ALA A 164 -41.08 3.62 8.75
C ALA A 164 -41.89 4.64 7.93
N ALA A 165 -41.22 5.46 7.12
CA ALA A 165 -41.88 6.41 6.23
C ALA A 165 -42.74 5.71 5.16
N LYS A 166 -42.23 4.62 4.58
CA LYS A 166 -42.97 3.79 3.62
C LYS A 166 -44.20 3.16 4.25
N ASP A 167 -44.06 2.53 5.42
CA ASP A 167 -45.16 1.88 6.14
C ASP A 167 -46.27 2.91 6.51
N ALA A 168 -45.87 4.12 6.91
CA ALA A 168 -46.81 5.21 7.20
C ALA A 168 -47.56 5.70 5.96
N LEU A 169 -46.87 5.82 4.82
CA LEU A 169 -47.48 6.18 3.54
C LEU A 169 -48.48 5.11 3.08
N GLU A 170 -48.08 3.84 3.11
CA GLU A 170 -48.95 2.73 2.72
C GLU A 170 -50.21 2.68 3.59
N LYS A 171 -50.07 2.89 4.90
CA LYS A 171 -51.21 3.01 5.81
C LYS A 171 -52.14 4.16 5.42
N ALA A 172 -51.61 5.36 5.21
CA ALA A 172 -52.41 6.52 4.85
C ALA A 172 -53.15 6.35 3.51
N VAL A 173 -52.53 5.69 2.53
CA VAL A 173 -53.16 5.37 1.25
C VAL A 173 -54.30 4.36 1.43
N ASN A 174 -54.08 3.31 2.22
CA ASN A 174 -55.11 2.31 2.49
C ASN A 174 -56.31 2.92 3.24
N ASP A 175 -56.05 3.79 4.22
CA ASP A 175 -57.08 4.51 4.97
C ASP A 175 -57.89 5.47 4.07
N PHE A 176 -57.30 6.00 2.98
CA PHE A 176 -57.98 6.88 2.02
C PHE A 176 -58.85 6.12 1.00
N ILE A 177 -58.46 4.90 0.64
CA ILE A 177 -59.17 4.07 -0.35
C ILE A 177 -60.36 3.32 0.28
N ALA A 178 -60.31 3.06 1.59
CA ALA A 178 -61.36 2.38 2.37
C ALA A 178 -62.59 3.26 2.63
#